data_AF-A0A644WIV5-F1
#
_entry.id   AF-A0A644WIV5-F1
#
_cell.length_a   1.000
_cell.length_b   1.000
_cell.length_c   1.000
_cell.angle_alpha   90.00
_cell.angle_beta   90.00
_cell.angle_gamma   90.00
#
_symmetry.space_group_name_H-M   'P 1'
#
loop_
_entity.id
_entity.type
_entity.pdbx_description
1 polymer ?
#
loop_
_entity_poly.entity_id
_entity_poly.type
_entity_poly.pdbx_seq_one_letter_code
_entity_poly.pdbx_strand_id
1 'polypeptide(L)'
;MGIIAQIIRSFILGIVAAIVFAFVSIGTVLHEPDIINNSPYSKTTTKEIYEEYTESFHTVQTYIDEFDLASYETDGKAAHILIDRFDADNSEKTYGIYVCNGEKKLVEASDEAVTNALDTLFNQAGIEFIVQQRTDDENCVYFGTKTYKGLVYSSNGKKPQDTPAEVPYYFSRVDGNWFYWIDNN
;
A
#
# COMPACT_ATOMS: atom_id res chain seq x y z
N MET A 1 28.31 -58.12 -33.43
CA MET A 1 28.32 -56.80 -32.74
C MET A 1 26.96 -56.13 -32.96
N GLY A 2 25.84 -56.56 -32.38
CA GLY A 2 25.58 -57.40 -31.23
C GLY A 2 24.61 -56.60 -30.37
N ILE A 3 23.31 -56.86 -30.53
CA ILE A 3 22.15 -56.12 -29.99
C ILE A 3 22.36 -55.59 -28.55
N ILE A 4 23.12 -56.33 -27.74
CA ILE A 4 23.57 -55.97 -26.39
C ILE A 4 24.29 -54.60 -26.34
N ALA A 5 25.20 -54.30 -27.26
CA ALA A 5 25.93 -53.02 -27.30
C ALA A 5 24.99 -51.84 -27.61
N GLN A 6 23.93 -52.08 -28.38
CA GLN A 6 22.93 -51.07 -28.72
C GLN A 6 21.98 -50.83 -27.54
N ILE A 7 21.58 -51.89 -26.82
CA ILE A 7 20.80 -51.80 -25.59
C ILE A 7 21.58 -51.04 -24.50
N ILE A 8 22.86 -51.37 -24.29
CA ILE A 8 23.71 -50.67 -23.32
C ILE A 8 23.83 -49.18 -23.65
N ARG A 9 24.00 -48.84 -24.92
CA ARG A 9 24.11 -47.43 -25.36
C ARG A 9 22.80 -46.66 -25.12
N SER A 10 21.65 -47.26 -25.44
CA SER A 10 20.33 -46.67 -25.16
C SER A 10 20.06 -46.51 -23.67
N PHE A 11 20.52 -47.46 -22.85
CA PHE A 11 20.38 -47.40 -21.39
C PHE A 11 21.23 -46.28 -20.78
N ILE A 12 22.49 -46.14 -21.23
CA ILE A 12 23.38 -45.05 -20.81
C ILE A 12 22.81 -43.68 -21.22
N LEU A 13 22.29 -43.56 -22.45
CA LEU A 13 21.64 -42.32 -22.92
C LEU A 13 20.40 -41.95 -22.08
N GLY A 14 19.60 -42.94 -21.67
CA GLY A 14 18.46 -42.72 -20.78
C GLY A 14 18.87 -42.23 -19.39
N ILE A 15 19.93 -42.81 -18.81
CA ILE A 15 20.47 -42.37 -17.52
C ILE A 15 21.04 -40.96 -17.61
N VAL A 16 21.80 -40.64 -18.66
CA VAL A 16 22.35 -39.29 -18.87
C VAL A 16 21.22 -38.27 -19.05
N ALA A 17 20.16 -38.61 -19.80
CA ALA A 17 19.00 -37.74 -19.95
C ALA A 17 18.25 -37.52 -18.62
N ALA A 18 18.09 -38.55 -17.80
CA ALA A 18 17.46 -38.44 -16.49
C ALA A 18 18.30 -37.60 -15.52
N ILE A 19 19.63 -37.73 -15.54
CA ILE A 19 20.56 -36.92 -14.73
C ILE A 19 20.50 -35.46 -15.19
N VAL A 20 20.54 -35.18 -16.49
CA VAL A 20 20.40 -33.81 -17.02
C VAL A 20 19.04 -33.22 -16.64
N PHE A 21 17.96 -33.99 -16.74
CA PHE A 21 16.62 -33.54 -16.34
C PHE A 21 16.54 -33.26 -14.83
N ALA A 22 17.19 -34.07 -13.99
CA ALA A 22 17.29 -33.83 -12.54
C ALA A 22 18.10 -32.56 -12.22
N PHE A 23 19.21 -32.32 -12.91
CA PHE A 23 19.99 -31.08 -12.74
C PHE A 23 19.24 -29.84 -13.24
N VAL A 24 18.46 -29.94 -14.32
CA VAL A 24 17.61 -28.84 -14.80
C VAL A 24 16.48 -28.57 -13.81
N SER A 25 15.83 -29.60 -13.27
CA SER A 25 14.74 -29.44 -12.30
C SER A 25 15.23 -28.94 -10.93
N ILE A 26 16.42 -29.34 -10.48
CA ILE A 26 17.06 -28.75 -9.29
C ILE A 26 17.53 -27.31 -9.58
N GLY A 27 18.01 -27.03 -10.79
CA GLY A 27 18.38 -25.68 -11.23
C GLY A 27 17.19 -24.71 -11.26
N THR A 28 15.99 -25.18 -11.63
CA THR A 28 14.75 -24.39 -11.56
C THR A 28 14.22 -24.22 -10.13
N VAL A 29 14.49 -25.16 -9.23
CA VAL A 29 14.08 -25.07 -7.81
C VAL A 29 15.06 -24.20 -6.99
N LEU A 30 16.33 -24.12 -7.40
CA LEU A 30 17.34 -23.24 -6.78
C LEU A 30 17.41 -21.85 -7.45
N HIS A 31 16.72 -21.65 -8.58
CA HIS A 31 16.34 -20.35 -9.13
C HIS A 31 14.89 -20.00 -8.76
N GLU A 32 14.47 -20.31 -7.54
CA GLU A 32 13.50 -19.44 -6.88
C GLU A 32 14.29 -18.27 -6.30
N PRO A 33 14.31 -17.09 -6.95
CA PRO A 33 14.87 -15.90 -6.34
C PRO A 33 14.02 -15.54 -5.13
N ASP A 34 14.47 -15.86 -3.92
CA ASP A 34 14.03 -15.24 -2.65
C ASP A 34 12.53 -14.92 -2.56
N ILE A 35 11.65 -15.86 -2.94
CA ILE A 35 10.19 -15.65 -2.90
C ILE A 35 9.67 -15.70 -1.44
N ILE A 36 10.51 -16.09 -0.49
CA ILE A 36 10.14 -16.24 0.93
C ILE A 36 10.49 -14.99 1.77
N ASN A 37 11.23 -14.01 1.24
CA ASN A 37 11.50 -12.72 1.94
C ASN A 37 11.08 -11.48 1.16
N ASN A 38 10.53 -11.64 -0.03
CA ASN A 38 9.95 -10.54 -0.80
C ASN A 38 8.43 -10.66 -0.76
N SER A 39 7.82 -10.12 0.30
CA SER A 39 6.47 -9.57 0.12
C SER A 39 6.57 -8.63 -1.09
N PRO A 40 5.79 -8.83 -2.17
CA PRO A 40 5.88 -8.00 -3.38
C PRO A 40 5.60 -6.50 -3.13
N TYR A 41 5.31 -6.13 -1.88
CA TYR A 41 5.17 -4.78 -1.36
C TYR A 41 6.16 -4.58 -0.20
N SER A 42 7.45 -4.47 -0.54
CA SER A 42 8.49 -4.07 0.41
C SER A 42 8.43 -2.55 0.66
N LYS A 43 9.06 -2.05 1.72
CA LYS A 43 9.17 -0.59 2.00
C LYS A 43 9.57 0.23 0.77
N THR A 44 10.36 -0.37 -0.11
CA THR A 44 10.82 0.19 -1.38
C THR A 44 9.66 0.56 -2.29
N THR A 45 8.61 -0.27 -2.40
CA THR A 45 7.47 -0.02 -3.30
C THR A 45 6.63 1.17 -2.85
N THR A 46 6.34 1.31 -1.55
CA THR A 46 5.58 2.47 -1.05
C THR A 46 6.40 3.76 -1.15
N LYS A 47 7.71 3.67 -0.97
CA LYS A 47 8.62 4.80 -1.18
C LYS A 47 8.63 5.21 -2.66
N GLU A 48 8.79 4.27 -3.59
CA GLU A 48 8.78 4.54 -5.03
C GLU A 48 7.46 5.21 -5.47
N ILE A 49 6.32 4.70 -4.98
CA ILE A 49 5.00 5.32 -5.20
C ILE A 49 4.97 6.76 -4.67
N TYR A 50 5.50 6.99 -3.47
CA TYR A 50 5.56 8.35 -2.92
C TYR A 50 6.44 9.28 -3.77
N GLU A 51 7.64 8.83 -4.18
CA GLU A 51 8.56 9.63 -5.00
C GLU A 51 7.96 9.96 -6.38
N GLU A 52 7.24 9.02 -6.99
CA GLU A 52 6.58 9.21 -8.28
C GLU A 52 5.41 10.21 -8.19
N TYR A 53 4.62 10.15 -7.12
CA TYR A 53 3.38 10.93 -6.96
C TYR A 53 3.45 12.00 -5.85
N THR A 54 4.64 12.51 -5.53
CA THR A 54 4.89 13.40 -4.37
C THR A 54 3.96 14.62 -4.34
N GLU A 55 3.73 15.27 -5.48
CA GLU A 55 2.84 16.44 -5.57
C GLU A 55 1.39 16.10 -5.23
N SER A 56 0.90 14.94 -5.65
CA SER A 56 -0.45 14.49 -5.35
C SER A 56 -0.63 14.19 -3.86
N PHE A 57 0.34 13.52 -3.22
CA PHE A 57 0.34 13.31 -1.78
C PHE A 57 0.30 14.63 -1.00
N HIS A 58 1.18 15.58 -1.35
CA HIS A 58 1.26 16.88 -0.68
C HIS A 58 0.01 17.73 -0.87
N THR A 59 -0.57 17.72 -2.08
CA THR A 59 -1.81 18.46 -2.38
C THR A 59 -2.96 17.95 -1.52
N VAL A 60 -3.13 16.63 -1.43
CA VAL A 60 -4.21 16.03 -0.63
C VAL A 60 -3.98 16.21 0.87
N GLN A 61 -2.74 16.08 1.34
CA GLN A 61 -2.41 16.33 2.74
C GLN A 61 -2.67 17.79 3.13
N THR A 62 -2.26 18.76 2.31
CA THR A 62 -2.56 20.19 2.53
C THR A 62 -4.07 20.43 2.59
N TYR A 63 -4.82 19.85 1.64
CA TYR A 63 -6.29 19.96 1.64
C TYR A 63 -6.91 19.44 2.94
N ILE A 64 -6.47 18.28 3.44
CA ILE A 64 -6.99 17.71 4.69
C ILE A 64 -6.65 18.58 5.90
N ASP A 65 -5.44 19.13 5.95
CA ASP A 65 -4.99 19.96 7.07
C ASP A 65 -5.67 21.33 7.10
N GLU A 66 -6.03 21.88 5.94
CA GLU A 66 -6.73 23.17 5.82
C GLU A 66 -8.25 23.04 5.86
N PHE A 67 -8.79 21.83 5.81
CA PHE A 67 -10.24 21.61 5.82
C PHE A 67 -10.87 22.03 7.15
N ASP A 68 -11.85 22.93 7.09
CA ASP A 68 -12.56 23.40 8.29
C ASP A 68 -13.53 22.33 8.84
N LEU A 69 -13.08 21.66 9.89
CA LEU A 69 -13.86 20.65 10.60
C LEU A 69 -14.76 21.24 11.69
N ALA A 70 -14.61 22.51 12.08
CA ALA A 70 -15.30 23.08 13.22
C ALA A 70 -16.83 23.03 13.07
N SER A 71 -17.32 23.18 11.83
CA SER A 71 -18.76 23.08 11.52
C SER A 71 -19.34 21.66 11.62
N TYR A 72 -18.48 20.64 11.72
CA TYR A 72 -18.86 19.24 11.83
C TYR A 72 -18.63 18.66 13.22
N GLU A 73 -17.94 19.38 14.10
CA GLU A 73 -17.75 18.97 15.48
C GLU A 73 -19.07 19.12 16.26
N THR A 74 -19.39 18.13 17.08
CA THR A 74 -20.57 18.14 17.97
C THR A 74 -20.12 17.86 19.39
N ASP A 75 -20.87 18.28 20.40
CA ASP A 75 -20.49 18.17 21.81
C ASP A 75 -19.92 16.78 22.16
N GLY A 76 -18.60 16.71 22.35
CA GLY A 76 -17.87 15.51 22.74
C GLY A 76 -17.43 14.57 21.60
N LYS A 77 -17.63 14.93 20.32
CA LYS A 77 -17.18 14.13 19.16
C LYS A 77 -16.37 14.97 18.17
N ALA A 78 -15.07 14.72 18.15
CA ALA A 78 -14.16 15.30 17.16
C ALA A 78 -14.49 14.78 15.76
N ALA A 79 -14.49 15.68 14.79
CA ALA A 79 -14.62 15.33 13.38
C ALA A 79 -13.25 15.02 12.76
N HIS A 80 -13.21 14.12 11.79
CA HIS A 80 -12.03 13.79 11.00
C HIS A 80 -12.41 13.53 9.54
N ILE A 81 -11.44 13.65 8.64
CA ILE A 81 -11.59 13.29 7.23
C ILE A 81 -11.30 11.80 7.00
N LEU A 82 -12.17 11.15 6.24
CA LEU A 82 -11.96 9.84 5.63
C LEU A 82 -12.20 9.97 4.13
N ILE A 83 -11.24 9.54 3.32
CA ILE A 83 -11.40 9.38 1.88
C ILE A 83 -11.21 7.91 1.58
N ASP A 84 -12.20 7.29 0.96
CA ASP A 84 -12.18 5.85 0.72
C ASP A 84 -12.84 5.54 -0.61
N ARG A 85 -12.50 4.40 -1.20
CA ARG A 85 -13.12 3.97 -2.44
C ARG A 85 -14.63 3.83 -2.29
N PHE A 86 -15.36 4.12 -3.35
CA PHE A 86 -16.77 3.74 -3.38
C PHE A 86 -16.88 2.22 -3.49
N ASP A 87 -17.79 1.62 -2.70
CA ASP A 87 -18.06 0.18 -2.71
C ASP A 87 -18.74 -0.31 -4.01
N ALA A 88 -19.16 0.60 -4.90
CA ALA A 88 -19.95 0.27 -6.09
C ALA A 88 -19.35 0.85 -7.38
N ASP A 89 -19.24 0.01 -8.42
CA ASP A 89 -18.76 0.31 -9.79
C ASP A 89 -19.58 1.37 -10.58
N ASN A 90 -20.46 2.13 -9.94
CA ASN A 90 -21.40 3.06 -10.60
C ASN A 90 -21.20 4.54 -10.22
N SER A 91 -20.10 4.89 -9.55
CA SER A 91 -19.76 6.29 -9.33
C SER A 91 -18.83 6.79 -10.44
N GLU A 92 -19.09 8.00 -10.95
CA GLU A 92 -18.19 8.67 -11.91
C GLU A 92 -16.77 8.88 -11.35
N LYS A 93 -16.63 8.87 -10.03
CA LYS A 93 -15.37 8.95 -9.27
C LYS A 93 -15.10 7.59 -8.59
N THR A 94 -13.83 7.26 -8.34
CA THR A 94 -13.45 5.99 -7.69
C THR A 94 -13.44 6.07 -6.16
N TYR A 95 -13.59 7.27 -5.59
CA TYR A 95 -13.52 7.54 -4.15
C TYR A 95 -14.55 8.59 -3.72
N GLY A 96 -14.92 8.54 -2.43
CA GLY A 96 -15.72 9.58 -1.77
C GLY A 96 -14.91 10.26 -0.66
N ILE A 97 -15.11 11.56 -0.47
CA ILE A 97 -14.54 12.33 0.65
C ILE A 97 -15.62 12.45 1.72
N TYR A 98 -15.28 12.10 2.96
CA TYR A 98 -16.22 12.05 4.06
C TYR A 98 -15.70 12.79 5.27
N VAL A 99 -16.59 13.54 5.92
CA VAL A 99 -16.38 14.03 7.28
C VAL A 99 -17.06 13.06 8.24
N CYS A 100 -16.29 12.58 9.21
CA CYS A 100 -16.70 11.55 10.16
C CYS A 100 -16.67 12.10 11.59
N ASN A 101 -17.80 12.03 12.30
CA ASN A 101 -17.92 12.42 13.72
C ASN A 101 -18.80 11.42 14.52
N GLY A 102 -18.81 10.16 14.08
CA GLY A 102 -19.79 9.14 14.49
C GLY A 102 -20.89 8.89 13.44
N GLU A 103 -21.06 9.84 12.50
CA GLU A 103 -21.77 9.65 11.23
C GLU A 103 -20.81 9.94 10.07
N LYS A 104 -20.99 9.28 8.92
CA LYS A 104 -20.19 9.48 7.70
C LYS A 104 -20.96 10.40 6.74
N LYS A 105 -20.51 11.64 6.56
CA LYS A 105 -21.15 12.63 5.67
C LYS A 105 -20.30 12.87 4.44
N LEU A 106 -20.86 12.64 3.25
CA LEU A 106 -20.18 12.90 1.98
C LEU A 106 -20.01 14.40 1.76
N VAL A 107 -18.81 14.81 1.36
CA VAL A 107 -18.47 16.17 0.97
C VAL A 107 -17.77 16.15 -0.39
N GLU A 108 -17.84 17.26 -1.11
CA GLU A 108 -17.15 17.42 -2.39
C GLU A 108 -15.93 18.31 -2.21
N ALA A 109 -14.82 17.97 -2.87
CA ALA A 109 -13.72 18.91 -3.04
C ALA A 109 -14.13 19.95 -4.08
N SER A 110 -14.08 21.24 -3.70
CA SER A 110 -14.35 22.34 -4.62
C SER A 110 -13.16 22.66 -5.54
N ASP A 111 -11.98 22.14 -5.21
CA ASP A 111 -10.72 22.40 -5.92
C ASP A 111 -10.41 21.30 -6.94
N GLU A 112 -10.19 21.71 -8.19
CA GLU A 112 -9.81 20.83 -9.29
C GLU A 112 -8.43 20.19 -9.06
N ALA A 113 -7.48 20.92 -8.48
CA ALA A 113 -6.16 20.38 -8.17
C ALA A 113 -6.24 19.23 -7.16
N VAL A 114 -7.10 19.37 -6.14
CA VAL A 114 -7.37 18.32 -5.15
C VAL A 114 -8.04 17.11 -5.81
N THR A 115 -9.01 17.36 -6.68
CA THR A 115 -9.70 16.28 -7.41
C THR A 115 -8.74 15.50 -8.29
N ASN A 116 -7.91 16.19 -9.09
CA ASN A 116 -6.89 15.56 -9.93
C ASN A 116 -5.86 14.78 -9.10
N ALA A 117 -5.42 15.33 -7.97
CA ALA A 117 -4.49 14.66 -7.07
C ALA A 117 -5.09 13.36 -6.50
N LEU A 118 -6.36 13.40 -6.07
CA LEU A 118 -7.06 12.22 -5.58
C LEU A 118 -7.26 11.17 -6.70
N ASP A 119 -7.63 11.60 -7.91
CA ASP A 119 -7.72 10.69 -9.07
C ASP A 119 -6.39 10.00 -9.36
N THR A 120 -5.27 10.74 -9.31
CA THR A 120 -3.94 10.13 -9.46
C THR A 120 -3.65 9.13 -8.33
N LEU A 121 -3.89 9.50 -7.07
CA LEU A 121 -3.58 8.64 -5.93
C LEU A 121 -4.41 7.34 -5.94
N PHE A 122 -5.71 7.45 -6.19
CA PHE A 122 -6.60 6.27 -6.20
C PHE A 122 -6.45 5.48 -7.50
N ASN A 123 -6.36 6.09 -8.68
CA ASN A 123 -6.41 5.33 -9.94
C ASN A 123 -5.04 4.87 -10.42
N GLN A 124 -3.96 5.56 -10.05
CA GLN A 124 -2.60 5.28 -10.53
C GLN A 124 -1.68 4.79 -9.40
N ALA A 125 -1.65 5.50 -8.27
CA ALA A 125 -0.76 5.18 -7.15
C ALA A 125 -1.23 3.99 -6.28
N GLY A 126 -2.44 3.47 -6.53
CA GLY A 126 -2.97 2.30 -5.82
C GLY A 126 -3.33 2.59 -4.35
N ILE A 127 -3.61 3.85 -4.01
CA ILE A 127 -4.18 4.20 -2.71
C ILE A 127 -5.60 3.62 -2.62
N GLU A 128 -5.93 3.05 -1.47
CA GLU A 128 -7.24 2.50 -1.16
C GLU A 128 -8.01 3.36 -0.17
N PHE A 129 -7.32 3.98 0.79
CA PHE A 129 -7.94 4.91 1.72
C PHE A 129 -6.97 6.00 2.16
N ILE A 130 -7.53 7.12 2.59
CA ILE A 130 -6.83 8.22 3.24
C ILE A 130 -7.62 8.57 4.49
N VAL A 131 -6.97 8.64 5.64
CA VAL A 131 -7.68 8.91 6.90
C VAL A 131 -6.88 9.84 7.78
N GLN A 132 -7.56 10.83 8.31
CA GLN A 132 -7.03 11.74 9.31
C GLN A 132 -7.28 11.16 10.70
N GLN A 133 -6.22 11.06 11.50
CA GLN A 133 -6.33 10.84 12.95
C GLN A 133 -5.93 12.11 13.68
N ARG A 134 -6.76 12.49 14.64
CA ARG A 134 -6.55 13.67 15.49
C ARG A 134 -6.48 13.25 16.93
N THR A 135 -5.38 13.56 17.58
CA THR A 135 -5.20 13.48 19.03
C THR A 135 -4.90 14.87 19.56
N ASP A 136 -4.94 15.07 20.88
CA ASP A 136 -4.70 16.37 21.50
C ASP A 136 -3.32 16.97 21.14
N ASP A 137 -2.34 16.12 20.83
CA ASP A 137 -0.94 16.50 20.58
C ASP A 137 -0.43 16.21 19.15
N GLU A 138 -1.24 15.56 18.31
CA GLU A 138 -0.83 15.09 16.99
C GLU A 138 -1.99 14.98 16.01
N ASN A 139 -1.82 15.55 14.81
CA ASN A 139 -2.67 15.29 13.65
C ASN A 139 -1.85 14.49 12.63
N CYS A 140 -2.37 13.33 12.26
CA CYS A 140 -1.78 12.45 11.28
C CYS A 140 -2.70 12.25 10.08
N VAL A 141 -2.13 12.23 8.88
CA VAL A 141 -2.83 11.83 7.65
C VAL A 141 -2.20 10.57 7.11
N TYR A 142 -2.95 9.47 7.17
CA TYR A 142 -2.53 8.16 6.68
C TYR A 142 -3.01 7.97 5.26
N PHE A 143 -2.11 7.55 4.38
CA PHE A 143 -2.40 7.11 3.03
C PHE A 143 -2.15 5.61 2.97
N GLY A 144 -3.21 4.82 2.80
CA GLY A 144 -3.17 3.36 2.91
C GLY A 144 -3.37 2.65 1.58
N THR A 145 -2.65 1.55 1.43
CA THR A 145 -2.83 0.56 0.36
C THR A 145 -3.49 -0.70 0.92
N LYS A 146 -3.90 -1.64 0.05
CA LYS A 146 -4.59 -2.91 0.36
C LYS A 146 -4.03 -3.77 1.48
N THR A 147 -2.74 -3.60 1.78
CA THR A 147 -2.05 -4.42 2.78
C THR A 147 -1.84 -3.70 4.11
N TYR A 148 -2.59 -2.61 4.36
CA TYR A 148 -2.40 -1.71 5.52
C TYR A 148 -0.95 -1.27 5.65
N LYS A 149 -0.36 -0.98 4.49
CA LYS A 149 0.95 -0.36 4.34
C LYS A 149 0.77 0.98 3.68
N GLY A 150 1.64 1.91 3.99
CA GLY A 150 1.45 3.24 3.45
C GLY A 150 2.41 4.29 3.97
N LEU A 151 2.02 5.52 3.71
CA LEU A 151 2.68 6.74 4.12
C LEU A 151 1.83 7.42 5.18
N VAL A 152 2.47 8.04 6.15
CA VAL A 152 1.81 8.89 7.13
C VAL A 152 2.55 10.20 7.29
N TYR A 153 1.79 11.28 7.18
CA TYR A 153 2.26 12.62 7.53
C TYR A 153 1.89 12.88 8.99
N SER A 154 2.88 13.24 9.81
CA SER A 154 2.67 13.69 11.18
C SER A 154 2.97 15.18 11.24
N SER A 155 1.99 15.98 11.65
CA SER A 155 2.11 17.45 11.69
C SER A 155 3.23 17.94 12.61
N ASN A 156 3.53 17.19 13.68
CA ASN A 156 4.58 17.51 14.64
C ASN A 156 5.93 16.81 14.31
N GLY A 157 5.96 16.01 13.23
CA GLY A 157 7.13 15.26 12.75
C GLY A 157 7.56 14.09 13.64
N LYS A 158 6.88 13.82 14.75
CA LYS A 158 7.16 12.69 15.64
C LYS A 158 6.61 11.41 15.01
N LYS A 159 7.05 10.27 15.57
CA LYS A 159 6.52 8.98 15.17
C LYS A 159 5.04 8.92 15.58
N PRO A 160 4.12 8.56 14.67
CA PRO A 160 2.72 8.40 15.02
C PRO A 160 2.53 7.36 16.12
N GLN A 161 1.65 7.65 17.07
CA GLN A 161 1.36 6.78 18.21
C GLN A 161 0.10 5.93 18.02
N ASP A 162 -0.84 6.40 17.21
CA ASP A 162 -2.13 5.77 16.95
C ASP A 162 -2.13 5.08 15.58
N THR A 163 -3.08 4.18 15.35
CA THR A 163 -3.20 3.42 14.10
C THR A 163 -4.66 3.41 13.61
N PRO A 164 -4.93 3.70 12.33
CA PRO A 164 -6.29 3.72 11.79
C PRO A 164 -7.06 2.41 11.93
N ALA A 165 -6.37 1.28 11.86
CA ALA A 165 -6.89 0.00 12.28
C ALA A 165 -6.39 -0.27 13.70
N GLU A 166 -7.23 -0.77 14.60
CA GLU A 166 -6.90 -1.12 16.00
C GLU A 166 -5.92 -2.32 16.10
N VAL A 167 -4.87 -2.31 15.29
CA VAL A 167 -3.87 -3.35 15.12
C VAL A 167 -2.47 -2.72 15.11
N PRO A 168 -1.43 -3.40 15.60
CA PRO A 168 -0.11 -2.81 15.71
C PRO A 168 0.51 -2.49 14.34
N TYR A 169 0.90 -1.24 14.12
CA TYR A 169 1.68 -0.83 12.96
C TYR A 169 3.16 -0.67 13.32
N TYR A 170 4.02 -1.09 12.40
CA TYR A 170 5.43 -0.71 12.43
C TYR A 170 5.62 0.58 11.66
N PHE A 171 6.52 1.43 12.13
CA PHE A 171 6.84 2.70 11.48
C PHE A 171 8.35 2.81 11.25
N SER A 172 8.72 3.32 10.09
CA SER A 172 10.10 3.71 9.76
C SER A 172 10.10 5.08 9.12
N ARG A 173 11.07 5.91 9.50
CA ARG A 173 11.29 7.19 8.84
C ARG A 173 12.17 6.99 7.61
N VAL A 174 11.75 7.53 6.47
CA VAL A 174 12.49 7.50 5.20
C VAL A 174 12.32 8.86 4.54
N ASP A 175 13.43 9.54 4.25
CA ASP A 175 13.47 10.85 3.58
C ASP A 175 12.51 11.90 4.19
N GLY A 176 12.47 11.95 5.51
CA GLY A 176 11.66 12.91 6.27
C GLY A 176 10.24 12.45 6.59
N ASN A 177 9.69 11.49 5.83
CA ASN A 177 8.33 10.98 6.00
C ASN A 177 8.28 9.66 6.77
N TRP A 178 7.12 9.35 7.34
CA TRP A 178 6.90 8.09 8.06
C TRP A 178 6.19 7.09 7.15
N PHE A 179 6.71 5.87 7.09
CA PHE A 179 6.10 4.77 6.37
C PHE A 179 5.67 3.70 7.35
N TYR A 180 4.52 3.07 7.11
CA TYR A 180 3.94 2.08 7.99
C TYR A 180 3.57 0.78 7.29
N TRP A 181 3.49 -0.31 8.06
CA TRP A 181 2.99 -1.62 7.64
C TRP A 181 2.51 -2.44 8.83
N ILE A 182 1.54 -3.32 8.61
CA ILE A 182 1.20 -4.42 9.53
C ILE A 182 2.15 -5.60 9.25
N ASP A 183 2.61 -6.31 10.27
CA ASP A 183 3.22 -7.64 10.06
C ASP A 183 2.14 -8.61 9.60
N ASN A 184 2.28 -9.12 8.38
CA ASN A 184 1.78 -10.45 8.08
C ASN A 184 2.96 -11.39 8.35
N ASN A 185 2.95 -12.08 9.49
CA ASN A 185 3.74 -13.32 9.61
C ASN A 185 3.49 -14.23 8.40
#